data_AF-A0A7S2S7M2-F1
#
_entry.id   AF-A0A7S2S7M2-F1
#
_cell.length_a   1.000
_cell.length_b   1.000
_cell.length_c   1.000
_cell.angle_alpha   90.00
_cell.angle_beta   90.00
_cell.angle_gamma   90.00
#
_symmetry.space_group_name_H-M   'P 1'
#
loop_
_entity.id
_entity.type
_entity.pdbx_description
1 polymer ?
#
loop_
_entity_poly.entity_id
_entity_poly.type
_entity_poly.pdbx_seq_one_letter_code
_entity_poly.pdbx_strand_id
1 'polypeptide(L)'
;TLDTPETIKPTGIVIIEGLHPMYDERVRELLDFSIYLDISDEIKFAWKIQRDMEERGHSLESIKASIESRKPDFDAFVAPQRAESDLVISVLPSDLLPEGEDTGKILKVKLIQREGLDTYEPAYLFDEGSTIEWVPCGKKLTCSFPGIKFKYGPDTYFDNEVSVLEMDGKFDNLQELIYVESHLSNTGTKFYGELTQQMLKLSDAPGSDNGTGFFQTVTALKIREVYEKITSKKVPAAVSA
;
A
#
# COMPACT_ATOMS: atom_id res chain seq x y z
N THR A 1 11.38 20.07 -22.61
CA THR A 1 11.06 19.77 -24.01
C THR A 1 10.40 18.41 -24.06
N LEU A 2 9.45 18.20 -24.98
CA LEU A 2 8.87 16.87 -25.20
C LEU A 2 9.70 16.16 -26.28
N ASP A 3 10.14 14.94 -26.00
CA ASP A 3 10.93 14.12 -26.93
C ASP A 3 10.03 13.50 -28.02
N THR A 4 10.65 12.84 -29.01
CA THR A 4 9.92 12.17 -30.09
C THR A 4 9.10 10.99 -29.57
N PRO A 5 7.93 10.70 -30.15
CA PRO A 5 7.08 9.60 -29.69
C PRO A 5 7.76 8.24 -29.93
N GLU A 6 7.42 7.28 -29.07
CA GLU A 6 7.76 5.87 -29.24
C GLU A 6 6.53 5.03 -29.57
N THR A 7 6.75 3.87 -30.21
CA THR A 7 5.67 2.95 -30.55
C THR A 7 5.47 1.94 -29.42
N ILE A 8 4.31 2.00 -28.76
CA ILE A 8 3.92 1.03 -27.72
C ILE A 8 3.00 -0.02 -28.32
N LYS A 9 3.33 -1.30 -28.12
CA LYS A 9 2.46 -2.42 -28.54
C LYS A 9 1.51 -2.79 -27.40
N PRO A 10 0.24 -3.15 -27.69
CA PRO A 10 -0.67 -3.65 -26.68
C PRO A 10 -0.10 -4.90 -25.98
N THR A 11 -0.25 -4.94 -24.67
CA THR A 11 0.13 -6.05 -23.78
C THR A 11 -1.13 -6.61 -23.10
N GLY A 12 -0.99 -7.72 -22.37
CA GLY A 12 -2.11 -8.27 -21.59
C GLY A 12 -2.56 -7.37 -20.44
N ILE A 13 -1.63 -6.59 -19.88
CA ILE A 13 -1.88 -5.60 -18.83
C ILE A 13 -1.16 -4.32 -19.23
N VAL A 14 -1.84 -3.18 -19.13
CA VAL A 14 -1.26 -1.84 -19.30
C VAL A 14 -1.41 -1.11 -17.98
N ILE A 15 -0.30 -0.63 -17.41
CA ILE A 15 -0.30 0.16 -16.19
C ILE A 15 0.02 1.60 -16.58
N ILE A 16 -0.88 2.52 -16.25
CA ILE A 16 -0.62 3.95 -16.34
C ILE A 16 -0.30 4.49 -14.95
N GLU A 17 0.89 5.06 -14.79
CA GLU A 17 1.39 5.58 -13.52
C GLU A 17 1.69 7.08 -13.66
N GLY A 18 1.35 7.86 -12.65
CA GLY A 18 1.72 9.27 -12.59
C GLY A 18 0.84 10.07 -11.63
N LEU A 19 0.86 11.39 -11.80
CA LEU A 19 0.11 12.31 -10.94
C LEU A 19 -1.40 12.37 -11.24
N HIS A 20 -1.83 12.00 -12.46
CA HIS A 20 -3.21 12.22 -12.93
C HIS A 20 -3.88 11.02 -13.64
N PRO A 21 -3.64 9.75 -13.27
CA PRO A 21 -4.26 8.60 -13.95
C PRO A 21 -5.79 8.58 -13.80
N MET A 22 -6.34 9.21 -12.76
CA MET A 22 -7.77 9.22 -12.43
C MET A 22 -8.38 10.63 -12.47
N TYR A 23 -7.64 11.64 -12.93
CA TYR A 23 -8.14 13.02 -12.92
C TYR A 23 -9.21 13.26 -14.00
N ASP A 24 -9.00 12.73 -15.21
CA ASP A 24 -9.94 12.85 -16.32
C ASP A 24 -10.95 11.69 -16.28
N GLU A 25 -12.24 12.01 -16.24
CA GLU A 25 -13.33 11.03 -16.23
C GLU A 25 -13.24 10.05 -17.41
N ARG A 26 -12.85 10.52 -18.60
CA ARG A 26 -12.74 9.67 -19.79
C ARG A 26 -11.62 8.64 -19.66
N VAL A 27 -10.59 8.94 -18.88
CA VAL A 27 -9.51 7.98 -18.60
C VAL A 27 -9.95 7.02 -17.51
N ARG A 28 -10.64 7.51 -16.47
CA ARG A 28 -11.21 6.66 -15.40
C ARG A 28 -12.13 5.57 -15.94
N GLU A 29 -12.99 5.90 -16.90
CA GLU A 29 -13.90 4.92 -17.55
C GLU A 29 -13.17 3.78 -18.27
N LEU A 30 -11.87 3.95 -18.57
CA LEU A 30 -11.03 2.93 -19.22
C LEU A 30 -10.23 2.08 -18.22
N LEU A 31 -10.26 2.41 -16.93
CA LEU A 31 -9.53 1.68 -15.91
C LEU A 31 -10.34 0.47 -15.44
N ASP A 32 -9.74 -0.71 -15.58
CA ASP A 32 -10.29 -1.95 -15.01
C ASP A 32 -10.10 -2.03 -13.48
N PHE A 33 -9.08 -1.34 -12.98
CA PHE A 33 -8.72 -1.27 -11.56
C PHE A 33 -7.86 -0.04 -11.29
N SER A 34 -8.06 0.59 -10.14
CA SER A 34 -7.39 1.84 -9.77
C SER A 34 -6.77 1.78 -8.36
N ILE A 35 -5.55 2.32 -8.25
CA ILE A 35 -4.78 2.31 -7.00
C ILE A 35 -4.27 3.73 -6.73
N TYR A 36 -4.38 4.16 -5.48
CA TYR A 36 -3.78 5.40 -5.00
C TYR A 36 -2.84 5.14 -3.84
N LEU A 37 -1.63 5.71 -3.92
CA LEU A 37 -0.65 5.68 -2.84
C LEU A 37 -0.71 7.01 -2.08
N ASP A 38 -1.38 7.02 -0.93
CA ASP A 38 -1.49 8.19 -0.07
C ASP A 38 -0.37 8.16 0.98
N ILE A 39 0.52 9.15 0.94
CA ILE A 39 1.60 9.27 1.93
C ILE A 39 1.35 10.57 2.68
N SER A 40 1.24 10.47 4.00
CA SER A 40 1.09 11.65 4.86
C SER A 40 2.25 12.63 4.68
N ASP A 41 1.97 13.92 4.87
CA ASP A 41 2.97 14.98 4.71
C ASP A 41 4.15 14.80 5.67
N GLU A 42 3.89 14.26 6.87
CA GLU A 42 4.90 13.94 7.88
C GLU A 42 5.88 12.87 7.40
N ILE A 43 5.39 11.78 6.80
CA ILE A 43 6.24 10.73 6.24
C ILE A 43 6.96 11.22 4.98
N LYS A 44 6.28 11.94 4.08
CA LYS A 44 6.93 12.57 2.91
C LYS A 44 8.10 13.46 3.34
N PHE A 45 7.90 14.22 4.41
CA PHE A 45 8.93 15.09 4.97
C PHE A 45 10.09 14.29 5.58
N ALA A 46 9.79 13.29 6.40
CA ALA A 46 10.80 12.42 7.02
C ALA A 46 11.69 11.73 5.98
N TRP A 47 11.08 11.11 4.97
CA TRP A 47 11.83 10.44 3.88
C TRP A 47 12.60 11.43 3.02
N LYS A 48 12.06 12.62 2.76
CA LYS A 48 12.77 13.66 2.01
C LYS A 48 14.00 14.16 2.78
N ILE A 49 13.89 14.33 4.09
CA ILE A 49 15.05 14.67 4.94
C ILE A 49 16.09 13.57 4.88
N GLN A 50 15.71 12.31 5.09
CA GLN A 50 16.66 11.19 5.09
C GLN A 50 17.43 11.10 3.78
N ARG A 51 16.72 11.13 2.64
CA ARG A 51 17.33 11.08 1.32
C ARG A 51 18.19 12.31 1.02
N ASP A 52 17.66 13.50 1.28
CA ASP A 52 18.37 14.74 0.93
C ASP A 52 19.58 14.95 1.88
N MET A 53 19.53 14.56 3.16
CA MET A 53 20.69 14.59 4.08
C MET A 53 21.81 13.62 3.67
N GLU A 54 21.46 12.46 3.10
CA GLU A 54 22.43 11.49 2.60
C GLU A 54 23.06 11.95 1.27
N GLU A 55 22.30 12.64 0.40
CA GLU A 55 22.76 12.96 -0.95
C GLU A 55 23.24 14.39 -1.17
N ARG A 56 22.73 15.42 -0.45
CA ARG A 56 23.02 16.84 -0.73
C ARG A 56 22.80 17.75 0.50
N GLY A 57 23.79 18.59 0.84
CA GLY A 57 23.75 19.55 1.96
C GLY A 57 22.72 20.70 1.86
N HIS A 58 21.48 20.43 1.48
CA HIS A 58 20.36 21.36 1.53
C HIS A 58 19.92 21.60 2.98
N SER A 59 19.58 22.85 3.32
CA SER A 59 19.05 23.16 4.64
C SER A 59 17.62 22.63 4.79
N LEU A 60 17.28 22.24 6.02
CA LEU A 60 15.95 21.80 6.45
C LEU A 60 14.84 22.80 6.01
N GLU A 61 15.15 24.09 6.00
CA GLU A 61 14.25 25.17 5.61
C GLU A 61 13.91 25.15 4.11
N SER A 62 14.89 24.87 3.25
CA SER A 62 14.69 24.74 1.81
C SER A 62 13.79 23.55 1.46
N ILE A 63 13.95 22.44 2.19
CA ILE A 63 13.12 21.24 2.06
C ILE A 63 11.66 21.55 2.43
N LYS A 64 11.43 22.24 3.57
CA LYS A 64 10.08 22.65 4.00
C LYS A 64 9.40 23.57 2.98
N ALA A 65 10.10 24.62 2.55
CA ALA A 65 9.56 25.58 1.57
C ALA A 65 9.19 24.91 0.23
N SER A 66 9.95 23.90 -0.20
CA SER A 66 9.63 23.17 -1.43
C SER A 66 8.37 22.29 -1.30
N ILE A 67 8.04 21.79 -0.11
CA ILE A 67 6.82 21.01 0.10
C ILE A 67 5.63 21.96 0.21
N GLU A 68 5.75 23.01 1.01
CA GLU A 68 4.68 24.00 1.21
C GLU A 68 4.24 24.66 -0.11
N SER A 69 5.19 24.96 -1.00
CA SER A 69 4.89 25.56 -2.31
C SER A 69 4.13 24.63 -3.26
N ARG A 70 4.23 23.30 -3.10
CA ARG A 70 3.54 22.31 -3.95
C ARG A 70 2.20 21.86 -3.39
N LYS A 71 1.98 22.07 -2.09
CA LYS A 71 0.78 21.62 -1.39
C LYS A 71 -0.53 22.12 -2.01
N PRO A 72 -0.68 23.41 -2.43
CA PRO A 72 -1.91 23.87 -3.03
C PRO A 72 -2.32 23.11 -4.30
N ASP A 73 -1.37 22.86 -5.20
CA ASP A 73 -1.62 22.11 -6.44
C ASP A 73 -1.86 20.63 -6.17
N PHE A 74 -1.14 20.05 -5.20
CA PHE A 74 -1.37 18.68 -4.78
C PHE A 74 -2.79 18.49 -4.22
N ASP A 75 -3.20 19.36 -3.29
CA ASP A 75 -4.51 19.30 -2.64
C ASP A 75 -5.64 19.56 -3.67
N ALA A 76 -5.39 20.37 -4.71
CA ALA A 76 -6.38 20.70 -5.73
C ALA A 76 -6.50 19.64 -6.85
N PHE A 77 -5.39 19.02 -7.27
CA PHE A 77 -5.37 18.21 -8.52
C PHE A 77 -4.94 16.76 -8.32
N VAL A 78 -4.20 16.44 -7.26
CA VAL A 78 -3.68 15.09 -7.02
C VAL A 78 -4.50 14.38 -5.95
N ALA A 79 -4.61 14.97 -4.76
CA ALA A 79 -5.29 14.39 -3.60
C ALA A 79 -6.75 13.97 -3.84
N PRO A 80 -7.57 14.70 -4.63
CA PRO A 80 -8.97 14.31 -4.85
C PRO A 80 -9.15 12.96 -5.53
N GLN A 81 -8.17 12.50 -6.33
CA GLN A 81 -8.26 11.24 -7.08
C GLN A 81 -8.38 10.00 -6.19
N ARG A 82 -7.99 10.07 -4.92
CA ARG A 82 -8.11 8.95 -3.97
C ARG A 82 -9.57 8.57 -3.68
N ALA A 83 -10.52 9.48 -3.87
CA ALA A 83 -11.96 9.20 -3.72
C ALA A 83 -12.51 8.28 -4.83
N GLU A 84 -11.81 8.25 -5.97
CA GLU A 84 -12.18 7.50 -7.18
C GLU A 84 -11.46 6.15 -7.26
N SER A 85 -10.60 5.84 -6.28
CA SER A 85 -9.74 4.66 -6.30
C SER A 85 -10.43 3.44 -5.72
N ASP A 86 -10.21 2.27 -6.33
CA ASP A 86 -10.72 1.00 -5.84
C ASP A 86 -9.93 0.51 -4.62
N LEU A 87 -8.66 0.90 -4.52
CA LEU A 87 -7.77 0.53 -3.44
C LEU A 87 -6.82 1.69 -3.13
N VAL A 88 -6.70 2.04 -1.85
CA VAL A 88 -5.78 3.07 -1.36
C VAL A 88 -4.81 2.48 -0.35
N ILE A 89 -3.51 2.68 -0.57
CA ILE A 89 -2.48 2.41 0.43
C ILE A 89 -2.15 3.73 1.10
N SER A 90 -2.51 3.90 2.38
CA SER A 90 -2.26 5.11 3.15
C SER A 90 -1.12 4.90 4.15
N VAL A 91 -0.04 5.68 4.05
CA VAL A 91 1.16 5.59 4.89
C VAL A 91 1.21 6.75 5.88
N LEU A 92 1.20 6.42 7.17
CA LEU A 92 1.08 7.32 8.31
C LEU A 92 2.24 7.05 9.30
N PRO A 93 2.55 8.04 10.15
CA PRO A 93 3.39 7.81 11.33
C PRO A 93 2.81 6.71 12.22
N SER A 94 3.71 5.98 12.91
CA SER A 94 3.33 4.92 13.83
C SER A 94 2.69 5.46 15.11
N ASP A 95 1.63 4.81 15.60
CA ASP A 95 1.06 5.08 16.93
C ASP A 95 1.76 4.26 18.04
N LEU A 96 2.65 3.34 17.67
CA LEU A 96 3.36 2.48 18.63
C LEU A 96 4.58 3.16 19.27
N LEU A 97 5.05 4.26 18.69
CA LEU A 97 6.16 5.04 19.21
C LEU A 97 5.65 6.30 19.94
N PRO A 98 6.34 6.75 21.00
CA PRO A 98 6.06 8.05 21.61
C PRO A 98 6.18 9.20 20.61
N GLU A 99 5.38 10.25 20.79
CA GLU A 99 5.46 11.45 19.96
C GLU A 99 6.88 12.02 19.91
N GLY A 100 7.39 12.26 18.70
CA GLY A 100 8.74 12.81 18.47
C GLY A 100 9.87 11.78 18.36
N GLU A 101 9.59 10.49 18.55
CA GLU A 101 10.56 9.40 18.32
C GLU A 101 10.40 8.72 16.94
N ASP A 102 9.36 9.07 16.18
CA ASP A 102 9.16 8.52 14.85
C ASP A 102 10.17 9.10 13.85
N THR A 103 11.04 8.23 13.38
CA THR A 103 12.04 8.54 12.35
C THR A 103 11.55 8.24 10.94
N GLY A 104 10.27 7.91 10.74
CA GLY A 104 9.71 7.46 9.47
C GLY A 104 10.14 6.04 9.08
N LYS A 105 10.65 5.26 10.05
CA LYS A 105 11.09 3.87 9.89
C LYS A 105 10.04 2.86 10.33
N ILE A 106 9.28 3.20 11.38
CA ILE A 106 8.14 2.40 11.82
C ILE A 106 6.91 3.13 11.32
N LEU A 107 6.04 2.43 10.62
CA LEU A 107 4.93 3.05 9.90
C LEU A 107 3.63 2.38 10.27
N LYS A 108 2.58 3.19 10.34
CA LYS A 108 1.22 2.73 10.28
C LYS A 108 0.75 2.81 8.84
N VAL A 109 0.40 1.69 8.26
CA VAL A 109 -0.06 1.60 6.87
C VAL A 109 -1.46 1.04 6.86
N LYS A 110 -2.34 1.67 6.08
CA LYS A 110 -3.70 1.19 5.84
C LYS A 110 -3.85 0.76 4.40
N LEU A 111 -4.46 -0.39 4.20
CA LEU A 111 -5.02 -0.88 2.95
C LEU A 111 -6.53 -0.64 2.99
N ILE A 112 -6.98 0.41 2.31
CA ILE A 112 -8.38 0.81 2.21
C ILE A 112 -8.92 0.22 0.91
N GLN A 113 -9.94 -0.63 1.00
CA GLN A 113 -10.43 -1.44 -0.11
C GLN A 113 -11.90 -1.12 -0.35
N ARG A 114 -12.24 -0.64 -1.54
CA ARG A 114 -13.62 -0.33 -1.91
C ARG A 114 -14.48 -1.59 -1.99
N GLU A 115 -15.61 -1.56 -1.30
CA GLU A 115 -16.58 -2.63 -1.28
C GLU A 115 -17.51 -2.59 -2.50
N GLY A 116 -18.16 -3.73 -2.78
CA GLY A 116 -19.20 -3.82 -3.80
C GLY A 116 -18.68 -3.80 -5.24
N LEU A 117 -17.39 -4.00 -5.46
CA LEU A 117 -16.79 -4.12 -6.78
C LEU A 117 -16.89 -5.55 -7.31
N ASP A 118 -17.36 -5.70 -8.55
CA ASP A 118 -17.44 -7.00 -9.20
C ASP A 118 -16.07 -7.55 -9.62
N THR A 119 -14.97 -6.81 -9.46
CA THR A 119 -13.65 -7.17 -9.97
C THR A 119 -12.76 -7.90 -8.95
N TYR A 120 -12.95 -7.69 -7.65
CA TYR A 120 -12.20 -8.38 -6.58
C TYR A 120 -12.98 -8.38 -5.26
N GLU A 121 -12.59 -9.25 -4.33
CA GLU A 121 -13.10 -9.24 -2.94
C GLU A 121 -12.05 -8.66 -1.98
N PRO A 122 -12.39 -7.77 -1.03
CA PRO A 122 -11.41 -7.25 -0.07
C PRO A 122 -10.75 -8.32 0.81
N ALA A 123 -9.48 -8.10 1.14
CA ALA A 123 -8.77 -8.88 2.15
C ALA A 123 -9.26 -8.48 3.55
N TYR A 124 -9.45 -9.47 4.43
CA TYR A 124 -9.95 -9.26 5.78
C TYR A 124 -9.14 -10.04 6.82
N LEU A 125 -9.29 -9.64 8.08
CA LEU A 125 -8.67 -10.29 9.24
C LEU A 125 -9.76 -10.97 10.07
N PHE A 126 -9.63 -12.28 10.31
CA PHE A 126 -10.54 -13.16 11.06
C PHE A 126 -12.01 -13.20 10.59
N ASP A 127 -12.77 -12.13 10.75
CA ASP A 127 -14.23 -12.09 10.57
C ASP A 127 -14.62 -10.86 9.74
N GLU A 128 -15.05 -11.10 8.50
CA GLU A 128 -15.39 -10.09 7.50
C GLU A 128 -16.55 -9.19 7.99
N GLY A 129 -16.40 -7.87 7.82
CA GLY A 129 -17.39 -6.88 8.23
C GLY A 129 -17.42 -6.55 9.73
N SER A 130 -16.61 -7.22 10.56
CA SER A 130 -16.45 -6.89 11.98
C SER A 130 -15.31 -5.91 12.23
N THR A 131 -15.27 -5.28 13.42
CA THR A 131 -14.11 -4.47 13.84
C THR A 131 -13.20 -5.28 14.75
N ILE A 132 -11.94 -5.40 14.37
CA ILE A 132 -10.93 -6.23 15.04
C ILE A 132 -9.67 -5.40 15.31
N GLU A 133 -9.13 -5.54 16.52
CA GLU A 133 -7.73 -5.18 16.81
C GLU A 133 -6.97 -6.45 17.22
N TRP A 134 -5.79 -6.65 16.65
CA TRP A 134 -4.99 -7.84 16.88
C TRP A 134 -3.51 -7.52 17.05
N VAL A 135 -2.90 -8.09 18.09
CA VAL A 135 -1.45 -8.06 18.31
C VAL A 135 -0.94 -9.51 18.21
N PRO A 136 -0.25 -9.89 17.11
CA PRO A 136 0.25 -11.26 16.93
C PRO A 136 1.34 -11.64 17.94
N CYS A 137 2.06 -10.65 18.47
CA CYS A 137 3.17 -10.83 19.40
C CYS A 137 2.69 -11.37 20.76
N GLY A 138 3.22 -12.51 21.18
CA GLY A 138 2.83 -13.17 22.42
C GLY A 138 3.64 -14.43 22.70
N LYS A 139 3.07 -15.38 23.46
CA LYS A 139 3.80 -16.59 23.87
C LYS A 139 4.28 -17.47 22.71
N LYS A 140 3.56 -17.44 21.57
CA LYS A 140 3.83 -18.28 20.39
C LYS A 140 4.63 -17.56 19.30
N LEU A 141 4.76 -16.24 19.40
CA LEU A 141 5.45 -15.39 18.44
C LEU A 141 6.12 -14.24 19.20
N THR A 142 7.44 -14.32 19.37
CA THR A 142 8.21 -13.27 20.04
C THR A 142 8.57 -12.20 19.02
N CYS A 143 8.29 -10.93 19.34
CA CYS A 143 8.66 -9.78 18.52
C CYS A 143 9.59 -8.85 19.30
N SER A 144 10.47 -8.12 18.62
CA SER A 144 11.21 -7.02 19.26
C SER A 144 10.31 -5.80 19.39
N PHE A 145 10.71 -4.83 20.23
CA PHE A 145 10.00 -3.56 20.35
C PHE A 145 10.06 -2.76 19.02
N PRO A 146 8.97 -2.11 18.58
CA PRO A 146 7.66 -2.00 19.24
C PRO A 146 6.68 -3.14 18.93
N GLY A 147 7.07 -4.09 18.08
CA GLY A 147 6.26 -5.20 17.64
C GLY A 147 5.35 -4.83 16.48
N ILE A 148 4.24 -5.55 16.36
CA ILE A 148 3.27 -5.41 15.27
C ILE A 148 1.88 -5.33 15.86
N LYS A 149 1.05 -4.43 15.34
CA LYS A 149 -0.37 -4.32 15.64
C LYS A 149 -1.16 -4.26 14.33
N PHE A 150 -2.21 -5.05 14.23
CA PHE A 150 -3.17 -5.02 13.14
C PHE A 150 -4.50 -4.48 13.59
N LYS A 151 -5.19 -3.80 12.69
CA LYS A 151 -6.63 -3.52 12.82
C LYS A 151 -7.35 -3.90 11.53
N TYR A 152 -8.60 -4.27 11.66
CA TYR A 152 -9.49 -4.49 10.52
C TYR A 152 -10.87 -3.95 10.86
N GLY A 153 -11.56 -3.41 9.85
CA GLY A 153 -13.00 -3.23 9.94
C GLY A 153 -13.61 -2.45 8.80
N PRO A 154 -14.95 -2.39 8.76
CA PRO A 154 -15.66 -1.55 7.82
C PRO A 154 -15.47 -0.07 8.18
N ASP A 155 -15.42 0.78 7.16
CA ASP A 155 -15.38 2.24 7.29
C ASP A 155 -16.09 2.87 6.08
N THR A 156 -16.31 4.18 6.14
CA THR A 156 -16.77 4.97 4.99
C THR A 156 -15.63 5.88 4.54
N TYR A 157 -15.20 5.74 3.29
CA TYR A 157 -14.15 6.56 2.70
C TYR A 157 -14.71 7.40 1.56
N PHE A 158 -14.84 8.71 1.80
CA PHE A 158 -15.66 9.62 0.99
C PHE A 158 -17.11 9.14 0.96
N ASP A 159 -17.65 8.90 -0.23
CA ASP A 159 -19.03 8.43 -0.42
C ASP A 159 -19.10 6.91 -0.68
N ASN A 160 -18.00 6.18 -0.40
CA ASN A 160 -17.90 4.74 -0.65
C ASN A 160 -17.74 3.95 0.65
N GLU A 161 -18.42 2.81 0.73
CA GLU A 161 -18.17 1.80 1.75
C GLU A 161 -16.83 1.11 1.47
N VAL A 162 -16.02 0.91 2.51
CA VAL A 162 -14.69 0.31 2.40
C VAL A 162 -14.42 -0.69 3.53
N SER A 163 -13.58 -1.68 3.24
CA SER A 163 -12.89 -2.51 4.25
C SER A 163 -11.47 -2.00 4.44
N VAL A 164 -11.11 -1.65 5.68
CA VAL A 164 -9.78 -1.14 6.01
C VAL A 164 -8.99 -2.19 6.78
N LEU A 165 -7.84 -2.59 6.24
CA LEU A 165 -6.84 -3.41 6.92
C LEU A 165 -5.63 -2.54 7.27
N GLU A 166 -5.28 -2.44 8.54
CA GLU A 166 -4.21 -1.60 9.05
C GLU A 166 -3.10 -2.46 9.64
N MET A 167 -1.85 -2.11 9.37
CA MET A 167 -0.66 -2.64 10.03
C MET A 167 0.14 -1.47 10.59
N ASP A 168 0.43 -1.51 11.89
CA ASP A 168 1.36 -0.61 12.56
C ASP A 168 2.52 -1.42 13.14
N GLY A 169 3.75 -0.96 12.92
CA GLY A 169 4.96 -1.68 13.29
C GLY A 169 5.74 -2.21 12.09
N LYS A 170 6.62 -3.18 12.36
CA LYS A 170 7.45 -3.84 11.34
C LYS A 170 7.67 -5.30 11.68
N PHE A 171 7.97 -6.09 10.66
CA PHE A 171 8.47 -7.46 10.75
C PHE A 171 9.97 -7.44 11.05
N ASP A 172 10.38 -8.07 12.14
CA ASP A 172 11.79 -8.29 12.46
C ASP A 172 12.33 -9.57 11.82
N ASN A 173 11.45 -10.54 11.55
CA ASN A 173 11.84 -11.84 11.02
C ASN A 173 10.73 -12.50 10.20
N LEU A 174 11.12 -13.53 9.44
CA LEU A 174 10.22 -14.26 8.55
C LEU A 174 9.08 -14.98 9.28
N GLN A 175 9.27 -15.38 10.54
CA GLN A 175 8.23 -16.10 11.29
C GLN A 175 7.04 -15.19 11.57
N GLU A 176 7.28 -13.90 11.84
CA GLU A 176 6.22 -12.91 12.03
C GLU A 176 5.40 -12.73 10.75
N LEU A 177 6.06 -12.63 9.60
CA LEU A 177 5.39 -12.50 8.31
C LEU A 177 4.53 -13.72 7.97
N ILE A 178 5.08 -14.93 8.11
CA ILE A 178 4.33 -16.19 7.89
C ILE A 178 3.14 -16.29 8.84
N TYR A 179 3.35 -15.92 10.11
CA TYR A 179 2.30 -15.96 11.12
C TYR A 179 1.17 -15.00 10.75
N VAL A 180 1.47 -13.76 10.35
CA VAL A 180 0.47 -12.80 9.90
C VAL A 180 -0.26 -13.29 8.65
N GLU A 181 0.45 -13.78 7.64
CA GLU A 181 -0.17 -14.34 6.42
C GLU A 181 -1.18 -15.44 6.74
N SER A 182 -0.86 -16.31 7.71
CA SER A 182 -1.73 -17.44 8.10
C SER A 182 -3.06 -17.03 8.74
N HIS A 183 -3.20 -15.78 9.17
CA HIS A 183 -4.41 -15.27 9.84
C HIS A 183 -5.21 -14.29 8.97
N LEU A 184 -4.67 -13.90 7.81
CA LEU A 184 -5.40 -13.11 6.82
C LEU A 184 -6.19 -14.01 5.88
N SER A 185 -7.32 -13.47 5.43
CA SER A 185 -8.20 -14.12 4.47
C SER A 185 -8.36 -13.25 3.22
N ASN A 186 -8.70 -13.88 2.10
CA ASN A 186 -8.89 -13.21 0.82
C ASN A 186 -7.71 -12.34 0.39
N THR A 187 -6.46 -12.78 0.58
CA THR A 187 -5.26 -12.03 0.15
C THR A 187 -4.95 -12.16 -1.35
N GLY A 188 -5.77 -12.89 -2.11
CA GLY A 188 -5.54 -13.16 -3.53
C GLY A 188 -4.46 -14.21 -3.81
N THR A 189 -3.93 -14.89 -2.79
CA THR A 189 -2.92 -15.95 -2.92
C THR A 189 -3.48 -17.22 -3.57
N LYS A 190 -2.64 -17.97 -4.29
CA LYS A 190 -2.96 -19.28 -4.89
C LYS A 190 -2.61 -20.45 -3.97
N PHE A 191 -1.67 -20.25 -3.06
CA PHE A 191 -1.24 -21.24 -2.08
C PHE A 191 -0.72 -20.55 -0.83
N TYR A 192 -0.70 -21.30 0.28
CA TYR A 192 -0.17 -20.83 1.56
C TYR A 192 1.32 -20.49 1.46
N GLY A 193 1.70 -19.28 1.84
CA GLY A 193 3.07 -18.79 1.79
C GLY A 193 3.43 -18.02 0.51
N GLU A 194 2.50 -17.86 -0.44
CA GLU A 194 2.77 -17.09 -1.65
C GLU A 194 3.09 -15.62 -1.33
N LEU A 195 2.36 -15.00 -0.39
CA LEU A 195 2.59 -13.60 -0.01
C LEU A 195 3.98 -13.43 0.59
N THR A 196 4.34 -14.29 1.55
CA THR A 196 5.69 -14.36 2.12
C THR A 196 6.75 -14.56 1.04
N GLN A 197 6.53 -15.46 0.09
CA GLN A 197 7.48 -15.74 -1.00
C GLN A 197 7.68 -14.52 -1.90
N GLN A 198 6.62 -13.78 -2.25
CA GLN A 198 6.77 -12.58 -3.07
C GLN A 198 7.49 -11.47 -2.29
N MET A 199 7.22 -11.31 -0.99
CA MET A 199 7.94 -10.35 -0.15
C MET A 199 9.43 -10.68 -0.02
N LEU A 200 9.79 -11.95 0.10
CA LEU A 200 11.20 -12.38 0.13
C LEU A 200 11.96 -12.04 -1.15
N LYS A 201 11.30 -12.05 -2.32
CA LYS A 201 11.92 -11.61 -3.59
C LYS A 201 12.21 -10.11 -3.62
N LEU A 202 11.57 -9.35 -2.74
CA LEU A 202 11.68 -7.91 -2.61
C LEU A 202 12.38 -7.52 -1.29
N SER A 203 13.16 -8.42 -0.68
CA SER A 203 13.79 -8.17 0.63
C SER A 203 14.65 -6.90 0.65
N ASP A 204 15.28 -6.56 -0.47
CA ASP A 204 16.16 -5.40 -0.61
C ASP A 204 15.40 -4.10 -0.97
N ALA A 205 14.09 -4.18 -1.21
CA ALA A 205 13.27 -3.03 -1.52
C ALA A 205 12.94 -2.21 -0.24
N PRO A 206 12.86 -0.88 -0.33
CA PRO A 206 12.46 -0.07 0.80
C PRO A 206 11.04 -0.44 1.26
N GLY A 207 10.86 -0.62 2.56
CA GLY A 207 9.57 -1.00 3.14
C GLY A 207 9.23 -2.48 3.08
N SER A 208 10.17 -3.34 2.67
CA SER A 208 10.03 -4.80 2.66
C SER A 208 9.78 -5.41 4.05
N ASP A 209 10.09 -4.66 5.12
CA ASP A 209 9.93 -5.08 6.51
C ASP A 209 8.68 -4.52 7.18
N ASN A 210 7.81 -3.77 6.51
CA ASN A 210 6.65 -3.17 7.15
C ASN A 210 5.39 -3.21 6.28
N GLY A 211 4.33 -2.53 6.74
CA GLY A 211 3.03 -2.50 6.06
C GLY A 211 3.08 -2.01 4.62
N THR A 212 4.08 -1.22 4.22
CA THR A 212 4.18 -0.68 2.85
C THR A 212 4.43 -1.78 1.84
N GLY A 213 5.54 -2.52 1.96
CA GLY A 213 5.85 -3.65 1.08
C GLY A 213 4.82 -4.76 1.21
N PHE A 214 4.30 -4.99 2.42
CA PHE A 214 3.26 -5.97 2.69
C PHE A 214 1.98 -5.70 1.90
N PHE A 215 1.40 -4.50 2.03
CA PHE A 215 0.15 -4.16 1.34
C PHE A 215 0.33 -3.89 -0.15
N GLN A 216 1.51 -3.43 -0.61
CA GLN A 216 1.83 -3.41 -2.05
C GLN A 216 1.84 -4.82 -2.64
N THR A 217 2.36 -5.80 -1.90
CA THR A 217 2.36 -7.20 -2.35
C THR A 217 0.94 -7.78 -2.38
N VAL A 218 0.12 -7.53 -1.34
CA VAL A 218 -1.31 -7.89 -1.35
C VAL A 218 -2.03 -7.24 -2.54
N THR A 219 -1.77 -5.95 -2.80
CA THR A 219 -2.34 -5.21 -3.94
C THR A 219 -1.95 -5.84 -5.27
N ALA A 220 -0.69 -6.26 -5.45
CA ALA A 220 -0.26 -6.95 -6.66
C ALA A 220 -0.99 -8.29 -6.88
N LEU A 221 -1.26 -9.04 -5.80
CA LEU A 221 -2.07 -10.25 -5.85
C LEU A 221 -3.53 -9.96 -6.20
N LYS A 222 -4.08 -8.84 -5.73
CA LYS A 222 -5.42 -8.34 -6.12
C LYS A 222 -5.50 -7.92 -7.58
N ILE A 223 -4.49 -7.24 -8.12
CA ILE A 223 -4.43 -6.94 -9.56
C ILE A 223 -4.49 -8.23 -10.39
N ARG A 224 -3.78 -9.29 -9.96
CA ARG A 224 -3.86 -10.60 -10.61
C ARG A 224 -5.28 -11.16 -10.54
N GLU A 225 -5.93 -11.12 -9.38
CA GLU A 225 -7.31 -11.56 -9.19
C GLU A 225 -8.27 -10.84 -10.17
N VAL A 226 -8.17 -9.51 -10.25
CA VAL A 226 -8.95 -8.68 -11.18
C VAL A 226 -8.70 -9.09 -12.63
N TYR A 227 -7.43 -9.21 -13.04
CA TYR A 227 -7.08 -9.60 -14.41
C TYR A 227 -7.64 -10.99 -14.77
N GLU A 228 -7.52 -11.96 -13.87
CA GLU A 228 -8.06 -13.30 -14.10
C GLU A 228 -9.59 -13.29 -14.20
N LYS A 229 -10.26 -12.46 -13.40
CA LYS A 229 -11.72 -12.32 -13.40
C LYS A 229 -12.21 -11.70 -14.71
N ILE A 230 -11.58 -10.63 -15.17
CA ILE A 230 -11.93 -9.92 -16.41
C ILE A 230 -11.65 -10.78 -17.65
N THR A 231 -10.48 -11.44 -17.69
CA THR A 231 -10.06 -12.16 -18.90
C THR A 231 -10.47 -13.63 -18.92
N SER A 232 -10.94 -14.18 -17.79
CA SER A 232 -11.13 -15.62 -17.58
C SER A 232 -9.86 -16.47 -17.84
N LYS A 233 -8.67 -15.84 -17.89
CA LYS A 233 -7.39 -16.52 -18.07
C LYS A 233 -6.69 -16.64 -16.73
N LYS A 234 -6.32 -17.87 -16.35
CA LYS A 234 -5.55 -18.11 -15.12
C LYS A 234 -4.09 -17.68 -15.30
N VAL A 235 -3.59 -16.91 -14.35
CA VAL A 235 -2.17 -16.55 -14.24
C VAL A 235 -1.55 -17.50 -13.22
N PRO A 236 -0.60 -18.36 -13.61
CA PRO A 236 0.06 -19.22 -12.65
C PRO A 236 0.78 -18.37 -11.60
N ALA A 237 0.80 -18.84 -10.36
CA ALA A 237 1.65 -18.24 -9.35
C ALA A 237 3.10 -18.26 -9.83
N ALA A 238 3.84 -17.18 -9.60
CA ALA A 238 5.26 -17.11 -9.93
C ALA A 238 6.05 -17.97 -8.92
N VAL A 239 6.01 -19.29 -9.12
CA VAL A 239 6.81 -20.26 -8.35
C VAL A 239 8.27 -20.02 -8.70
N SER A 240 9.11 -19.70 -7.71
CA SER A 240 10.56 -19.69 -7.92
C SER A 240 11.01 -21.09 -8.36
N ALA A 241 11.81 -21.15 -9.42
CA ALA A 241 12.67 -22.28 -9.72
C ALA A 241 13.72 -22.46 -8.62
#